data_AF-A0A0S8A3U3-F1
#
_entry.id   AF-A0A0S8A3U3-F1
#
_cell.length_a   1.000
_cell.length_b   1.000
_cell.length_c   1.000
_cell.angle_alpha   90.00
_cell.angle_beta   90.00
_cell.angle_gamma   90.00
#
_symmetry.space_group_name_H-M   'P 1'
#
loop_
_entity.id
_entity.type
_entity.pdbx_description
1 polymer ?
#
loop_
_entity_poly.entity_id
_entity_poly.type
_entity_poly.pdbx_seq_one_letter_code
_entity_poly.pdbx_strand_id
1 'polypeptide(L)'
;PYTNDAKPPTWIRPKKQPPMVAGKVTVAAFINGWCPAQNMVFERAKRACTEFGDQVIFQEYDTSNRDTLLEWGIVDAVYVNGKPVSYGPPPPYEKIKGIIQKAIKKSAH
;
A
#
# COMPACT_ATOMS: atom_id res chain seq x y z
N PRO A 1 9.57 -5.87 -35.90
CA PRO A 1 8.25 -6.52 -36.09
C PRO A 1 7.95 -7.47 -34.91
N TYR A 2 6.71 -7.47 -34.42
CA TYR A 2 6.28 -8.43 -33.40
C TYR A 2 6.13 -9.84 -34.03
N THR A 3 6.31 -10.88 -33.22
CA THR A 3 6.19 -12.29 -33.65
C THR A 3 4.72 -12.69 -33.77
N ASN A 4 4.40 -13.69 -34.61
CA ASN A 4 3.02 -14.19 -34.79
C ASN A 4 2.41 -14.77 -33.50
N ASP A 5 3.24 -15.11 -32.51
CA ASP A 5 2.83 -15.67 -31.22
C ASP A 5 2.66 -14.61 -30.11
N ALA A 6 2.79 -13.32 -30.45
CA ALA A 6 2.62 -12.25 -29.49
C ALA A 6 1.18 -12.21 -28.95
N LYS A 7 1.02 -12.42 -27.64
CA LYS A 7 -0.27 -12.29 -26.97
C LYS A 7 -0.55 -10.82 -26.64
N PRO A 8 -1.80 -10.35 -26.79
CA PRO A 8 -2.15 -8.98 -26.44
C PRO A 8 -1.95 -8.74 -24.93
N PRO A 9 -1.50 -7.55 -24.52
CA PRO A 9 -1.35 -7.22 -23.11
C PRO A 9 -2.73 -7.19 -22.44
N THR A 10 -2.78 -7.66 -21.20
CA THR A 10 -3.99 -7.63 -20.36
C THR A 10 -3.69 -6.93 -19.05
N TRP A 11 -4.65 -6.17 -18.53
CA TRP A 11 -4.54 -5.55 -17.21
C TRP A 11 -4.40 -6.60 -16.11
N ILE A 12 -3.36 -6.46 -15.29
CA ILE A 12 -3.23 -7.21 -14.05
C ILE A 12 -4.23 -6.61 -13.05
N ARG A 13 -5.13 -7.43 -12.53
CA ARG A 13 -6.15 -7.01 -11.55
C ARG A 13 -5.71 -7.39 -10.13
N PRO A 14 -6.08 -6.61 -9.09
CA PRO A 14 -5.86 -6.99 -7.70
C PRO A 14 -6.45 -8.38 -7.40
N LYS A 15 -5.66 -9.24 -6.77
CA LYS A 15 -6.01 -10.65 -6.50
C LYS A 15 -6.42 -10.90 -5.06
N LYS A 16 -5.84 -10.19 -4.10
CA LYS A 16 -6.11 -10.34 -2.66
C LYS A 16 -5.90 -9.03 -1.90
N GLN A 17 -6.50 -8.94 -0.72
CA GLN A 17 -6.28 -7.82 0.19
C GLN A 17 -5.11 -8.11 1.15
N PRO A 18 -4.35 -7.09 1.55
CA PRO A 18 -3.30 -7.25 2.55
C PRO A 18 -3.88 -7.78 3.87
N PRO A 19 -3.22 -8.76 4.51
CA PRO A 19 -3.71 -9.33 5.76
C PRO A 19 -3.71 -8.28 6.87
N MET A 20 -4.65 -8.40 7.80
CA MET A 20 -4.71 -7.58 9.00
C MET A 20 -4.26 -8.40 10.21
N VAL A 21 -3.49 -7.77 11.10
CA VAL A 21 -3.09 -8.38 12.37
C VAL A 21 -4.06 -7.96 13.47
N ALA A 22 -4.63 -8.95 14.18
CA ALA A 22 -5.57 -8.68 15.27
C ALA A 22 -4.90 -7.83 16.38
N GLY A 23 -5.65 -6.87 16.92
CA GLY A 23 -5.17 -5.97 17.98
C GLY A 23 -4.18 -4.90 17.52
N LYS A 24 -3.83 -4.83 16.23
CA LYS A 24 -2.91 -3.81 15.69
C LYS A 24 -3.46 -3.19 14.41
N VAL A 25 -3.07 -1.95 14.15
CA VAL A 25 -3.35 -1.32 12.86
C VAL A 25 -2.30 -1.80 11.86
N THR A 26 -2.75 -2.38 10.75
CA THR A 26 -1.86 -2.82 9.69
C THR A 26 -1.80 -1.78 8.57
N VAL A 27 -0.61 -1.30 8.25
CA VAL A 27 -0.34 -0.42 7.12
C VAL A 27 0.42 -1.20 6.07
N ALA A 28 -0.26 -1.58 4.99
CA ALA A 28 0.35 -2.31 3.88
C ALA A 28 0.69 -1.33 2.75
N ALA A 29 1.95 -1.34 2.31
CA ALA A 29 2.47 -0.39 1.35
C ALA A 29 3.16 -1.12 0.20
N PHE A 30 2.61 -0.97 -1.00
CA PHE A 30 3.12 -1.52 -2.26
C PHE A 30 3.92 -0.43 -2.97
N ILE A 31 5.16 -0.73 -3.35
CA ILE A 31 6.06 0.21 -4.00
C ILE A 31 6.87 -0.46 -5.11
N ASN A 32 6.98 0.21 -6.25
CA ASN A 32 7.81 -0.19 -7.39
C ASN A 32 8.81 0.90 -7.81
N GLY A 33 8.76 2.08 -7.20
CA GLY A 33 9.60 3.23 -7.53
C GLY A 33 9.19 4.04 -8.76
N TRP A 34 8.21 3.60 -9.55
CA TRP A 34 7.87 4.22 -10.85
C TRP A 34 7.04 5.51 -10.73
N CYS A 35 6.09 5.56 -9.79
CA CYS A 35 5.19 6.70 -9.61
C CYS A 35 5.69 7.62 -8.49
N PRO A 36 6.24 8.82 -8.78
CA PRO A 36 6.75 9.72 -7.75
C PRO A 36 5.68 10.12 -6.73
N ALA A 37 4.45 10.25 -7.19
CA ALA A 37 3.28 10.49 -6.36
C ALA A 37 3.08 9.39 -5.31
N GLN A 38 3.11 8.11 -5.71
CA GLN A 38 2.94 6.99 -4.78
C GLN A 38 4.17 6.77 -3.91
N ASN A 39 5.38 6.99 -4.43
CA ASN A 39 6.60 6.95 -3.61
C ASN A 39 6.52 7.96 -2.45
N MET A 40 5.99 9.16 -2.68
CA MET A 40 5.76 10.13 -1.60
C MET A 40 4.74 9.63 -0.57
N VAL A 41 3.65 8.99 -1.00
CA VAL A 41 2.65 8.43 -0.07
C VAL A 41 3.27 7.31 0.76
N PHE A 42 4.04 6.44 0.13
CA PHE A 42 4.80 5.37 0.77
C PHE A 42 5.73 5.91 1.86
N GLU A 43 6.61 6.86 1.52
CA GLU A 43 7.58 7.41 2.47
C GLU A 43 6.89 8.13 3.64
N ARG A 44 5.83 8.90 3.35
CA ARG A 44 5.03 9.56 4.38
C ARG A 44 4.33 8.56 5.29
N ALA A 45 3.80 7.46 4.75
CA ALA A 45 3.16 6.41 5.53
C ALA A 45 4.17 5.66 6.40
N LYS A 46 5.33 5.28 5.84
CA LYS A 46 6.44 4.64 6.56
C LYS A 46 6.88 5.51 7.73
N ARG A 47 7.11 6.80 7.49
CA ARG A 47 7.42 7.78 8.54
C ARG A 47 6.30 7.90 9.58
N ALA A 48 5.03 7.96 9.16
CA ALA A 48 3.91 8.11 10.10
C ALA A 48 3.78 6.91 11.03
N CYS A 49 4.07 5.70 10.54
CA CYS A 49 4.01 4.48 11.36
C CYS A 49 5.00 4.48 12.52
N THR A 50 6.18 5.11 12.36
CA THR A 50 7.19 5.13 13.42
C THR A 50 6.75 5.95 14.64
N GLU A 51 5.81 6.88 14.48
CA GLU A 51 5.27 7.67 15.59
C GLU A 51 4.33 6.89 16.52
N PHE A 52 3.81 5.73 16.09
CA PHE A 52 2.78 4.99 16.84
C PHE A 52 3.31 3.71 17.51
N GLY A 53 4.60 3.39 17.32
CA GLY A 53 5.26 2.24 17.92
C GLY A 53 4.52 0.92 17.64
N ASP A 54 4.39 0.10 18.67
CA ASP A 54 3.87 -1.28 18.56
C ASP A 54 2.38 -1.39 18.20
N GLN A 55 1.63 -0.28 18.23
CA GLN A 55 0.22 -0.24 17.84
C GLN A 55 0.03 -0.39 16.33
N VAL A 56 1.08 -0.16 15.54
CA VAL A 56 1.06 -0.19 14.09
C VAL A 56 2.08 -1.20 13.56
N ILE A 57 1.67 -2.00 12.58
CA ILE A 57 2.57 -2.85 11.79
C ILE A 57 2.63 -2.27 10.38
N PHE A 58 3.83 -1.88 9.96
CA PHE A 58 4.09 -1.51 8.57
C PHE A 58 4.58 -2.73 7.79
N GLN A 59 3.85 -3.09 6.73
CA GLN A 59 4.18 -4.18 5.82
C GLN A 59 4.53 -3.59 4.46
N GLU A 60 5.76 -3.81 4.04
CA GLU A 60 6.29 -3.35 2.75
C GLU A 60 6.23 -4.49 1.73
N TYR A 61 5.72 -4.19 0.54
CA TYR A 61 5.66 -5.11 -0.58
C TYR A 61 6.34 -4.47 -1.79
N ASP A 62 7.53 -4.98 -2.15
CA ASP A 62 8.24 -4.55 -3.34
C ASP A 62 7.62 -5.18 -4.59
N THR A 63 6.92 -4.35 -5.36
CA THR A 63 6.23 -4.70 -6.61
C THR A 63 7.05 -4.36 -7.85
N SER A 64 8.29 -3.89 -7.70
CA SER A 64 9.28 -3.95 -8.77
C SER A 64 9.66 -5.40 -9.09
N ASN A 65 9.57 -6.28 -8.08
CA ASN A 65 9.61 -7.72 -8.25
C ASN A 65 8.32 -8.21 -8.93
N ARG A 66 8.50 -8.89 -10.08
CA ARG A 66 7.39 -9.40 -10.88
C ARG A 66 6.54 -10.44 -10.15
N ASP A 67 7.13 -11.29 -9.32
CA ASP A 67 6.40 -12.32 -8.60
C ASP A 67 5.47 -11.70 -7.56
N THR A 68 5.95 -10.70 -6.81
CA THR A 68 5.11 -9.90 -5.91
C THR A 68 3.98 -9.21 -6.66
N LEU A 69 4.28 -8.55 -7.79
CA LEU A 69 3.25 -7.89 -8.61
C LEU A 69 2.19 -8.90 -9.09
N LEU A 70 2.59 -10.10 -9.52
CA LEU A 70 1.67 -11.13 -9.98
C LEU A 70 0.91 -11.80 -8.85
N GLU A 71 1.48 -11.91 -7.66
CA GLU A 71 0.83 -12.46 -6.47
C GLU A 71 -0.30 -11.55 -5.99
N TRP A 72 -0.05 -10.24 -5.94
CA TRP A 72 -0.99 -9.26 -5.38
C TRP A 72 -1.89 -8.63 -6.42
N GLY A 73 -1.38 -8.42 -7.63
CA GLY A 73 -2.04 -7.63 -8.67
C GLY A 73 -2.21 -6.16 -8.32
N ILE A 74 -1.38 -5.66 -7.39
CA ILE A 74 -1.33 -4.27 -6.94
C ILE A 74 0.03 -3.71 -7.37
N VAL A 75 0.01 -2.58 -8.06
CA VAL A 75 1.22 -1.96 -8.63
C VAL A 75 1.87 -1.04 -7.61
N ASP A 76 1.13 -0.05 -7.11
CA ASP A 76 1.56 0.87 -6.07
C ASP A 76 0.33 1.36 -5.29
N ALA A 77 0.40 1.31 -3.96
CA ALA A 77 -0.69 1.74 -3.09
C ALA A 77 -0.30 1.65 -1.61
N VAL A 78 -0.94 2.47 -0.78
CA VAL A 78 -0.90 2.32 0.68
C VAL A 78 -2.31 2.05 1.20
N TYR A 79 -2.43 1.03 2.04
CA TYR A 79 -3.65 0.62 2.72
C TYR A 79 -3.47 0.72 4.23
N VAL A 80 -4.51 1.16 4.94
CA VAL A 80 -4.62 1.11 6.40
C VAL A 80 -5.81 0.20 6.73
N ASN A 81 -5.55 -0.92 7.40
CA ASN A 81 -6.53 -1.97 7.68
C ASN A 81 -7.34 -2.37 6.43
N GLY A 82 -6.63 -2.65 5.33
CA GLY A 82 -7.23 -3.03 4.04
C GLY A 82 -7.90 -1.88 3.27
N LYS A 83 -7.98 -0.67 3.84
CA LYS A 83 -8.60 0.50 3.19
C LYS A 83 -7.55 1.39 2.54
N PRO A 84 -7.70 1.76 1.26
CA PRO A 84 -6.73 2.58 0.56
C PRO A 84 -6.68 4.00 1.14
N VAL A 85 -5.47 4.55 1.24
CA VAL A 85 -5.21 5.87 1.82
C VAL A 85 -5.58 7.02 0.86
N SER A 86 -5.49 6.81 -0.46
CA SER A 86 -5.90 7.78 -1.47
C SER A 86 -6.16 7.12 -2.82
N TYR A 87 -7.10 7.68 -3.59
CA TYR A 87 -7.28 7.45 -5.03
C TYR A 87 -7.00 8.72 -5.86
N GLY A 88 -6.65 9.83 -5.20
CA GLY A 88 -6.44 11.14 -5.81
C GLY A 88 -5.02 11.66 -5.57
N PRO A 89 -4.81 12.99 -5.56
CA PRO A 89 -3.48 13.56 -5.35
C PRO A 89 -2.83 13.04 -4.06
N PRO A 90 -1.49 12.93 -4.01
CA PRO A 90 -0.77 12.39 -2.86
C PRO A 90 -1.14 13.14 -1.57
N PRO A 91 -1.78 12.49 -0.58
CA PRO A 91 -2.17 13.16 0.63
C PRO A 91 -0.94 13.67 1.40
N PRO A 92 -1.06 14.82 2.08
CA PRO A 92 0.00 15.32 2.95
C PRO A 92 0.20 14.38 4.15
N TYR A 93 1.38 14.48 4.76
CA TYR A 93 1.78 13.67 5.91
C TYR A 93 0.72 13.63 7.03
N GLU A 94 0.25 14.80 7.46
CA GLU A 94 -0.72 14.94 8.55
C GLU A 94 -2.04 14.20 8.27
N LYS A 95 -2.45 14.12 6.99
CA LYS A 95 -3.66 13.38 6.61
C LYS A 95 -3.45 11.87 6.76
N ILE A 96 -2.28 11.36 6.35
CA ILE A 96 -1.93 9.93 6.49
C ILE A 96 -1.82 9.56 7.97
N LYS A 97 -1.10 10.37 8.76
CA LYS A 97 -0.99 10.23 10.21
C LYS A 97 -2.36 10.21 10.89
N GLY A 98 -3.25 11.14 10.51
CA GLY A 98 -4.63 11.19 11.02
C GLY A 98 -5.47 9.97 10.67
N ILE A 99 -5.29 9.35 9.49
CA ILE A 99 -5.96 8.10 9.12
C ILE A 99 -5.50 6.95 10.03
N ILE A 100 -4.19 6.82 10.24
CA ILE A 100 -3.59 5.80 11.12
C ILE A 100 -4.09 5.99 12.56
N GLN A 101 -4.03 7.22 13.07
CA GLN A 101 -4.50 7.54 14.44
C GLN A 101 -5.99 7.20 14.63
N LYS A 102 -6.84 7.51 13.64
CA LYS A 102 -8.26 7.15 13.69
C LYS A 102 -8.47 5.63 13.69
N ALA A 103 -7.66 4.90 12.93
CA ALA A 103 -7.71 3.44 12.93
C ALA A 103 -7.32 2.87 14.30
N ILE A 104 -6.27 3.42 14.93
CA ILE A 104 -5.82 3.00 16.28
C ILE A 104 -6.95 3.21 17.31
N LYS A 105 -7.55 4.40 17.33
CA LYS A 105 -8.67 4.72 18.24
C LYS A 105 -9.84 3.76 18.08
N LYS A 106 -10.12 3.33 16.84
CA LYS A 106 -11.20 2.38 16.55
C LYS A 106 -10.86 0.94 16.96
N SER A 107 -9.59 0.55 16.92
CA SER A 107 -9.14 -0.78 17.33
C SER A 107 -8.98 -0.95 18.85
N ALA A 108 -9.02 0.14 19.61
CA ALA A 108 -8.95 0.15 21.07
C ALA A 108 -10.34 0.11 21.76
N HIS A 109 -11.43 -0.05 21.00
CA HIS A 109 -12.80 -0.26 21.49
C HIS A 109 -13.30 -1.59 20.94
#